data_AF-A0A962TEQ0-F1
#
_entry.id   AF-A0A962TEQ0-F1
#
_cell.length_a   1.000
_cell.length_b   1.000
_cell.length_c   1.000
_cell.angle_alpha   90.00
_cell.angle_beta   90.00
_cell.angle_gamma   90.00
#
_symmetry.space_group_name_H-M   'P 1'
#
loop_
_entity.id
_entity.type
_entity.pdbx_description
1 polymer ?
#
loop_
_entity_poly.entity_id
_entity_poly.type
_entity_poly.pdbx_seq_one_letter_code
_entity_poly.pdbx_strand_id
1 'polypeptide(L)'
;QGRVPSGADLVCYWFEKARAQIEAGQTQRAGLVATNSIRGGSNRKVLERIRETGTIFHAWSDEPWINEGAAVRVSLIGFGGGKAGGVLDGHPVAEIYADLTGTNGDMPVGTDLTQARSLRENMGVCCYGSQQKGKFEILASDARKFLVYPNAHGKPNTDVVKRAINAKQIMGRPYDDWVIDFGLSIPESEAMLYESPYEFVAKQVKPARLAGRDKGQKRRWWLHARPSPIYRRAQQELPRCLATSAVAKYRVFVWLSPNILADHALIIVTRSNDTTFGILHSRFHELWALRTCTWLGKGNDPRYTPTTCFDTFPFPAGLTPNIPATNYTDDPRAQAIADAARKLNELRENWLNPPEWVERVPEVVPGYPDRILPKSEHAAELKKRTLTNLYNQRPAWLDHAHRVLDEAVAAAYGWPADLSDEEVLRRLLALNLERSASTP
;
A
#
# COMPACT_ATOMS: atom_id res chain seq x y z
N GLN A 1 1.86 -33.46 -5.84
CA GLN A 1 2.88 -32.52 -5.32
C GLN A 1 2.84 -31.24 -6.16
N GLY A 2 3.13 -30.05 -5.62
CA GLY A 2 3.16 -28.79 -6.40
C GLY A 2 1.82 -28.13 -6.75
N ARG A 3 0.68 -28.66 -6.27
CA ARG A 3 -0.67 -28.17 -6.63
C ARG A 3 -1.19 -27.02 -5.75
N VAL A 4 -0.68 -26.91 -4.52
CA VAL A 4 -0.98 -25.81 -3.60
C VAL A 4 0.29 -24.97 -3.46
N PRO A 5 0.24 -23.65 -3.71
CA PRO A 5 1.43 -22.81 -3.65
C PRO A 5 2.07 -22.73 -2.26
N SER A 6 3.39 -22.54 -2.22
CA SER A 6 4.08 -22.19 -0.98
C SER A 6 3.54 -20.86 -0.44
N GLY A 7 3.16 -20.83 0.84
CA GLY A 7 2.56 -19.66 1.48
C GLY A 7 1.04 -19.54 1.29
N ALA A 8 0.36 -20.54 0.72
CA ALA A 8 -1.09 -20.63 0.83
C ALA A 8 -1.51 -21.14 2.22
N ASP A 9 -2.66 -20.69 2.70
CA ASP A 9 -3.27 -21.15 3.94
C ASP A 9 -3.57 -22.64 3.87
N LEU A 10 -3.43 -23.35 5.00
CA LEU A 10 -3.61 -24.80 5.08
C LEU A 10 -4.97 -25.26 4.54
N VAL A 11 -6.03 -24.46 4.72
CA VAL A 11 -7.38 -24.76 4.23
C VAL A 11 -7.43 -24.97 2.70
N CYS A 12 -6.56 -24.32 1.94
CA CYS A 12 -6.47 -24.44 0.49
C CYS A 12 -6.18 -25.88 0.03
N TYR A 13 -5.55 -26.69 0.90
CA TYR A 13 -5.31 -28.10 0.63
C TYR A 13 -6.61 -28.91 0.46
N TRP A 14 -7.66 -28.59 1.23
CA TRP A 14 -8.96 -29.26 1.13
C TRP A 14 -9.74 -28.86 -0.11
N PHE A 15 -9.63 -27.60 -0.53
CA PHE A 15 -10.18 -27.15 -1.80
C PHE A 15 -9.58 -27.89 -3.00
N GLU A 16 -8.24 -27.96 -3.09
CA GLU A 16 -7.58 -28.68 -4.19
C GLU A 16 -7.87 -30.19 -4.14
N LYS A 17 -7.95 -30.78 -2.94
CA LYS A 17 -8.31 -32.20 -2.79
C LYS A 17 -9.74 -32.45 -3.29
N ALA A 18 -10.70 -31.62 -2.90
CA ALA A 18 -12.08 -31.73 -3.37
C ALA A 18 -12.20 -31.51 -4.88
N ARG A 19 -11.50 -30.51 -5.44
CA ARG A 19 -11.42 -30.29 -6.90
C ARG A 19 -10.93 -31.54 -7.64
N ALA A 20 -9.84 -32.15 -7.16
CA ALA A 20 -9.29 -33.36 -7.78
C ALA A 20 -10.25 -34.56 -7.72
N GLN A 21 -11.04 -34.68 -6.65
CA GLN A 21 -12.09 -35.71 -6.54
C GLN A 21 -13.22 -35.48 -7.55
N ILE A 22 -13.58 -34.20 -7.78
CA ILE A 22 -14.61 -33.82 -8.78
C ILE A 22 -14.10 -34.11 -10.19
N GLU A 23 -12.87 -33.70 -10.51
CA GLU A 23 -12.22 -33.95 -11.79
C GLU A 23 -12.09 -35.46 -12.07
N ALA A 24 -11.81 -36.27 -11.05
CA ALA A 24 -11.75 -37.72 -11.15
C ALA A 24 -13.13 -38.42 -11.23
N GLY A 25 -14.24 -37.67 -11.21
CA GLY A 25 -15.60 -38.22 -11.23
C GLY A 25 -16.01 -38.94 -9.94
N GLN A 26 -15.22 -38.83 -8.86
CA GLN A 26 -15.48 -39.48 -7.57
C GLN A 26 -16.50 -38.72 -6.73
N THR A 27 -16.73 -37.44 -7.03
CA THR A 27 -17.80 -36.62 -6.47
C THR A 27 -18.27 -35.61 -7.53
N GLN A 28 -19.49 -35.08 -7.39
CA GLN A 28 -20.05 -34.14 -8.37
C GLN A 28 -19.82 -32.67 -7.97
N ARG A 29 -19.89 -32.38 -6.66
CA ARG A 29 -19.86 -31.03 -6.09
C ARG A 29 -19.23 -31.05 -4.70
N ALA A 30 -18.66 -29.93 -4.30
CA ALA A 30 -18.14 -29.70 -2.96
C ALA A 30 -18.53 -28.31 -2.46
N GLY A 31 -18.68 -28.18 -1.14
CA GLY A 31 -18.92 -26.91 -0.45
C GLY A 31 -18.00 -26.83 0.76
N LEU A 32 -17.19 -25.76 0.86
CA LEU A 32 -16.20 -25.60 1.92
C LEU A 32 -16.19 -24.16 2.45
N VAL A 33 -15.78 -24.02 3.71
CA VAL A 33 -15.57 -22.74 4.38
C VAL A 33 -14.07 -22.48 4.51
N ALA A 34 -13.64 -21.25 4.22
CA ALA A 34 -12.27 -20.80 4.41
C ALA A 34 -12.24 -19.40 5.02
N THR A 35 -11.09 -18.98 5.55
CA THR A 35 -10.86 -17.56 5.83
C THR A 35 -11.04 -16.75 4.55
N ASN A 36 -11.58 -15.53 4.64
CA ASN A 36 -11.85 -14.70 3.47
C ASN A 36 -10.59 -14.32 2.67
N SER A 37 -9.41 -14.53 3.27
CA SER A 37 -8.10 -14.50 2.61
C SER A 37 -7.96 -15.47 1.45
N ILE A 38 -8.84 -16.48 1.32
CA ILE A 38 -8.79 -17.44 0.20
C ILE A 38 -8.92 -16.77 -1.18
N ARG A 39 -9.54 -15.58 -1.21
CA ARG A 39 -9.77 -14.76 -2.40
C ARG A 39 -8.51 -14.09 -2.95
N GLY A 40 -7.41 -14.08 -2.19
CA GLY A 40 -6.22 -13.27 -2.50
C GLY A 40 -4.91 -14.04 -2.55
N GLY A 41 -3.91 -13.44 -3.21
CA GLY A 41 -2.52 -13.90 -3.17
C GLY A 41 -2.32 -15.37 -3.61
N SER A 42 -1.49 -16.09 -2.86
CA SER A 42 -1.20 -17.52 -3.08
C SER A 42 -2.43 -18.41 -2.94
N ASN A 43 -3.41 -18.03 -2.11
CA ASN A 43 -4.61 -18.81 -1.88
C ASN A 43 -5.51 -18.86 -3.13
N ARG A 44 -5.67 -17.71 -3.80
CA ARG A 44 -6.56 -17.54 -4.97
C ARG A 44 -6.25 -18.52 -6.09
N LYS A 45 -4.98 -18.92 -6.25
CA LYS A 45 -4.54 -19.92 -7.23
C LYS A 45 -5.29 -21.25 -7.14
N VAL A 46 -5.80 -21.61 -5.96
CA VAL A 46 -6.62 -22.83 -5.81
C VAL A 46 -8.03 -22.63 -6.38
N LEU A 47 -8.60 -21.43 -6.26
CA LEU A 47 -9.88 -21.07 -6.88
C LEU A 47 -9.75 -20.91 -8.40
N GLU A 48 -8.62 -20.38 -8.88
CA GLU A 48 -8.28 -20.35 -10.32
C GLU A 48 -8.29 -21.77 -10.90
N ARG A 49 -7.61 -22.72 -10.24
CA ARG A 49 -7.61 -24.14 -10.65
C ARG A 49 -8.99 -24.78 -10.60
N ILE A 50 -9.83 -24.42 -9.64
CA ILE A 50 -11.22 -24.89 -9.60
C ILE A 50 -11.98 -24.44 -10.86
N ARG A 51 -11.76 -23.21 -11.33
CA ARG A 51 -12.35 -22.70 -12.58
C ARG A 51 -11.76 -23.33 -13.84
N GLU A 52 -10.52 -23.80 -13.82
CA GLU A 52 -9.91 -24.52 -14.95
C GLU A 52 -10.61 -25.85 -15.25
N THR A 53 -11.12 -26.53 -14.21
CA THR A 53 -11.68 -27.89 -14.32
C THR A 53 -13.14 -27.99 -13.88
N GLY A 54 -13.80 -26.87 -13.61
CA GLY A 54 -15.14 -26.81 -13.04
C GLY A 54 -15.66 -25.38 -12.91
N THR A 55 -16.72 -25.20 -12.13
CA THR A 55 -17.35 -23.89 -11.96
C THR A 55 -17.62 -23.62 -10.48
N ILE A 56 -17.39 -22.38 -10.04
CA ILE A 56 -17.87 -21.88 -8.76
C ILE A 56 -19.32 -21.42 -9.00
N PHE A 57 -20.28 -22.14 -8.43
CA PHE A 57 -21.71 -21.90 -8.67
C PHE A 57 -22.43 -21.25 -7.48
N HIS A 58 -21.79 -21.23 -6.31
CA HIS A 58 -22.36 -20.61 -5.12
C HIS A 58 -21.24 -20.05 -4.25
N ALA A 59 -21.32 -18.78 -3.88
CA ALA A 59 -20.35 -18.18 -2.97
C ALA A 59 -21.01 -17.17 -2.04
N TRP A 60 -20.59 -17.18 -0.78
CA TRP A 60 -20.64 -16.01 0.09
C TRP A 60 -19.22 -15.51 0.23
N SER A 61 -18.94 -14.34 -0.32
CA SER A 61 -17.60 -13.81 -0.47
C SER A 61 -17.00 -13.41 0.88
N ASP A 62 -17.80 -12.91 1.82
CA ASP A 62 -17.32 -12.37 3.09
C ASP A 62 -18.35 -12.31 4.23
N GLU A 63 -18.44 -13.36 5.03
CA GLU A 63 -19.37 -13.46 6.16
C GLU A 63 -18.69 -13.28 7.53
N PRO A 64 -19.32 -12.57 8.48
CA PRO A 64 -18.84 -12.56 9.86
C PRO A 64 -19.00 -13.95 10.50
N TRP A 65 -17.91 -14.46 11.08
CA TRP A 65 -17.94 -15.71 11.84
C TRP A 65 -17.65 -15.42 13.31
N ILE A 66 -18.65 -15.62 14.15
CA ILE A 66 -18.54 -15.47 15.60
C ILE A 66 -18.57 -16.88 16.21
N ASN A 67 -17.45 -17.34 16.74
CA ASN A 67 -17.40 -18.56 17.55
C ASN A 67 -16.45 -18.34 18.73
N GLU A 68 -16.93 -18.59 19.96
CA GLU A 68 -16.18 -18.65 21.24
C GLU A 68 -14.78 -17.99 21.26
N GLY A 69 -14.71 -16.68 20.98
CA GLY A 69 -13.48 -15.89 21.08
C GLY A 69 -12.68 -15.67 19.78
N ALA A 70 -13.04 -16.31 18.66
CA ALA A 70 -12.49 -16.02 17.34
C ALA A 70 -13.40 -15.04 16.58
N ALA A 71 -12.88 -13.84 16.28
CA ALA A 71 -13.55 -12.85 15.43
C ALA A 71 -12.87 -12.82 14.06
N VAL A 72 -13.30 -13.71 13.17
CA VAL A 72 -12.76 -13.85 11.81
C VAL A 72 -13.85 -13.67 10.77
N ARG A 73 -13.46 -13.40 9.53
CA ARG A 73 -14.35 -13.37 8.38
C ARG A 73 -14.08 -14.54 7.46
N VAL A 74 -15.11 -15.14 6.90
CA VAL A 74 -15.03 -16.38 6.12
C VAL A 74 -15.67 -16.24 4.75
N SER A 75 -15.21 -17.04 3.80
CA SER A 75 -15.90 -17.26 2.53
C SER A 75 -16.48 -18.67 2.51
N LEU A 76 -17.72 -18.81 2.05
CA LEU A 76 -18.39 -20.09 1.83
C LEU A 76 -18.44 -20.32 0.33
N ILE A 77 -17.92 -21.45 -0.16
CA ILE A 77 -17.69 -21.64 -1.59
C ILE A 77 -18.18 -23.03 -2.01
N GLY A 78 -19.12 -23.04 -2.94
CA GLY A 78 -19.66 -24.21 -3.63
C GLY A 78 -19.15 -24.30 -5.06
N PHE A 79 -18.56 -25.45 -5.42
CA PHE A 79 -17.97 -25.67 -6.74
C PHE A 79 -18.15 -27.11 -7.22
N GLY A 80 -18.16 -27.31 -8.54
CA GLY A 80 -18.34 -28.63 -9.15
C GLY A 80 -18.53 -28.60 -10.66
N GLY A 81 -18.97 -29.72 -11.22
CA GLY A 81 -19.29 -29.83 -12.65
C GLY A 81 -20.68 -29.27 -12.98
N GLY A 82 -20.76 -28.44 -14.03
CA GLY A 82 -22.00 -28.14 -14.75
C GLY A 82 -22.70 -26.78 -14.48
N LYS A 83 -23.07 -26.17 -15.62
CA LYS A 83 -23.90 -24.98 -15.96
C LYS A 83 -23.41 -23.58 -15.58
N ALA A 84 -23.68 -22.67 -16.54
CA ALA A 84 -23.50 -21.23 -16.46
C ALA A 84 -24.43 -20.59 -15.43
N GLY A 85 -23.97 -19.51 -14.80
CA GLY A 85 -24.65 -18.86 -13.70
C GLY A 85 -24.20 -19.35 -12.33
N GLY A 86 -24.38 -18.51 -11.33
CA GLY A 86 -24.12 -18.82 -9.93
C GLY A 86 -24.91 -17.89 -9.00
N VAL A 87 -24.79 -18.13 -7.70
CA VAL A 87 -25.31 -17.23 -6.66
C VAL A 87 -24.13 -16.69 -5.86
N LEU A 88 -23.95 -15.37 -5.87
CA LEU A 88 -22.91 -14.67 -5.13
C LEU A 88 -23.57 -13.73 -4.10
N ASP A 89 -23.26 -13.90 -2.82
CA ASP A 89 -23.79 -13.08 -1.73
C ASP A 89 -25.32 -12.94 -1.76
N GLY A 90 -26.00 -14.06 -2.07
CA GLY A 90 -27.46 -14.13 -2.20
C GLY A 90 -28.05 -13.66 -3.53
N HIS A 91 -27.23 -13.16 -4.46
CA HIS A 91 -27.69 -12.59 -5.74
C HIS A 91 -27.33 -13.51 -6.93
N PRO A 92 -28.23 -13.70 -7.91
CA PRO A 92 -27.90 -14.38 -9.15
C PRO A 92 -26.85 -13.60 -9.96
N VAL A 93 -25.80 -14.31 -10.41
CA VAL A 93 -24.73 -13.77 -11.26
C VAL A 93 -24.51 -14.69 -12.46
N ALA A 94 -24.05 -14.15 -13.59
CA ALA A 94 -23.76 -14.98 -14.76
C ALA A 94 -22.51 -15.85 -14.56
N GLU A 95 -21.52 -15.34 -13.80
CA GLU A 95 -20.30 -16.05 -13.48
C GLU A 95 -19.72 -15.58 -12.13
N ILE A 96 -19.05 -16.49 -11.41
CA ILE A 96 -18.27 -16.20 -10.20
C ILE A 96 -16.79 -16.42 -10.50
N TYR A 97 -15.98 -15.39 -10.26
CA TYR A 97 -14.55 -15.36 -10.49
C TYR A 97 -13.74 -15.93 -9.32
N ALA A 98 -12.44 -16.13 -9.53
CA ALA A 98 -11.56 -16.77 -8.54
C ALA A 98 -11.32 -15.90 -7.29
N ASP A 99 -11.58 -14.60 -7.36
CA ASP A 99 -11.58 -13.69 -6.21
C ASP A 99 -12.95 -13.59 -5.52
N LEU A 100 -13.91 -14.42 -5.93
CA LEU A 100 -15.30 -14.43 -5.47
C LEU A 100 -16.02 -13.10 -5.70
N THR A 101 -15.68 -12.43 -6.80
CA THR A 101 -16.54 -11.42 -7.43
C THR A 101 -17.32 -12.07 -8.56
N GLY A 102 -18.27 -11.35 -9.16
CA GLY A 102 -19.06 -11.89 -10.26
C GLY A 102 -19.69 -10.81 -11.11
N THR A 103 -20.19 -11.21 -12.26
CA THR A 103 -21.00 -10.35 -13.12
C THR A 103 -22.43 -10.34 -12.60
N ASN A 104 -22.80 -9.31 -11.83
CA ASN A 104 -24.21 -8.99 -11.62
C ASN A 104 -24.86 -8.72 -13.00
N GLY A 105 -26.19 -8.86 -13.11
CA GLY A 105 -26.92 -8.60 -14.35
C GLY A 105 -26.68 -7.22 -14.99
N ASP A 106 -26.11 -6.27 -14.23
CA ASP A 106 -25.72 -4.92 -14.67
C ASP A 106 -24.21 -4.76 -14.97
N MET A 107 -23.35 -5.67 -14.49
CA MET A 107 -21.91 -5.66 -14.78
C MET A 107 -21.67 -6.20 -16.21
N PRO A 108 -21.06 -5.41 -17.11
CA PRO A 108 -20.74 -5.90 -18.45
C PRO A 108 -19.84 -7.13 -18.40
N VAL A 109 -20.11 -8.10 -19.28
CA VAL A 109 -19.19 -9.19 -19.62
C VAL A 109 -17.79 -8.60 -19.88
N GLY A 110 -16.75 -9.06 -19.19
CA GLY A 110 -15.37 -8.64 -19.42
C GLY A 110 -14.69 -7.82 -18.31
N THR A 111 -15.17 -7.85 -17.07
CA THR A 111 -14.53 -7.19 -15.91
C THR A 111 -13.94 -8.21 -14.91
N ASP A 112 -13.37 -9.31 -15.41
CA ASP A 112 -12.62 -10.26 -14.58
C ASP A 112 -11.22 -9.69 -14.27
N LEU A 113 -11.14 -8.85 -13.25
CA LEU A 113 -9.89 -8.21 -12.82
C LEU A 113 -8.85 -9.22 -12.32
N THR A 114 -9.21 -10.50 -12.13
CA THR A 114 -8.22 -11.54 -11.83
C THR A 114 -7.23 -11.76 -12.97
N GLN A 115 -7.58 -11.31 -14.19
CA GLN A 115 -6.75 -11.37 -15.40
C GLN A 115 -5.72 -10.24 -15.49
N ALA A 116 -5.81 -9.21 -14.63
CA ALA A 116 -4.89 -8.08 -14.67
C ALA A 116 -3.42 -8.53 -14.50
N ARG A 117 -2.53 -7.99 -15.33
CA ARG A 117 -1.11 -8.35 -15.37
C ARG A 117 -0.23 -7.19 -14.95
N SER A 118 0.94 -7.48 -14.38
CA SER A 118 1.92 -6.44 -14.09
C SER A 118 2.41 -5.80 -15.40
N LEU A 119 2.51 -4.47 -15.41
CA LEU A 119 2.94 -3.65 -16.53
C LEU A 119 4.41 -3.25 -16.32
N ARG A 120 5.26 -3.46 -17.35
CA ARG A 120 6.69 -3.15 -17.27
C ARG A 120 6.93 -1.66 -16.93
N GLU A 121 6.08 -0.78 -17.42
CA GLU A 121 6.12 0.67 -17.18
C GLU A 121 5.95 1.09 -15.71
N ASN A 122 5.43 0.20 -14.85
CA ASN A 122 5.24 0.47 -13.42
C ASN A 122 6.31 -0.18 -12.53
N MET A 123 7.06 -1.15 -13.05
CA MET A 123 7.97 -1.97 -12.26
C MET A 123 9.06 -1.16 -11.57
N GLY A 124 9.37 -1.52 -10.32
CA GLY A 124 10.47 -0.91 -9.57
C GLY A 124 10.20 0.49 -9.02
N VAL A 125 8.96 0.99 -9.14
CA VAL A 125 8.57 2.32 -8.65
C VAL A 125 7.85 2.26 -7.29
N CYS A 126 7.16 1.16 -6.98
CA CYS A 126 6.38 1.01 -5.76
C CYS A 126 6.92 -0.11 -4.87
N CYS A 127 7.13 0.16 -3.59
CA CYS A 127 7.70 -0.81 -2.65
C CYS A 127 7.22 -0.59 -1.21
N TYR A 128 7.43 -1.56 -0.34
CA TYR A 128 7.22 -1.36 1.10
C TYR A 128 8.34 -0.48 1.71
N GLY A 129 8.04 0.18 2.83
CA GLY A 129 9.06 0.85 3.65
C GLY A 129 10.02 -0.14 4.35
N SER A 130 10.89 0.38 5.20
CA SER A 130 11.94 -0.40 5.86
C SER A 130 11.39 -1.23 7.01
N GLN A 131 11.81 -2.50 7.09
CA GLN A 131 11.50 -3.40 8.22
C GLN A 131 12.70 -3.54 9.15
N GLN A 132 12.59 -2.95 10.33
CA GLN A 132 13.67 -2.93 11.33
C GLN A 132 13.86 -4.31 11.97
N LYS A 133 12.80 -4.91 12.54
CA LYS A 133 12.82 -6.13 13.38
C LYS A 133 13.86 -6.06 14.51
N GLY A 134 13.70 -5.13 15.44
CA GLY A 134 14.59 -4.91 16.57
C GLY A 134 14.27 -3.55 17.18
N LYS A 135 14.82 -3.24 18.35
CA LYS A 135 14.60 -1.95 19.03
C LYS A 135 15.59 -0.90 18.52
N PHE A 136 15.39 -0.45 17.28
CA PHE A 136 16.21 0.61 16.67
C PHE A 136 15.66 2.00 16.97
N GLU A 137 14.44 2.08 17.49
CA GLU A 137 13.79 3.33 17.85
C GLU A 137 14.50 4.01 19.02
N ILE A 138 14.66 5.32 18.93
CA ILE A 138 15.26 6.17 19.96
C ILE A 138 14.28 7.26 20.40
N LEU A 139 14.46 7.75 21.62
CA LEU A 139 13.69 8.90 22.09
C LEU A 139 14.09 10.15 21.32
N ALA A 140 13.13 11.05 21.08
CA ALA A 140 13.39 12.30 20.38
C ALA A 140 14.44 13.18 21.07
N SER A 141 14.49 13.15 22.41
CA SER A 141 15.52 13.83 23.19
C SER A 141 16.92 13.32 22.87
N ASP A 142 17.07 12.00 22.69
CA ASP A 142 18.36 11.37 22.41
C ASP A 142 18.74 11.56 20.94
N ALA A 143 17.77 11.48 20.03
CA ALA A 143 17.96 11.82 18.63
C ALA A 143 18.54 13.23 18.47
N ARG A 144 17.92 14.23 19.12
CA ARG A 144 18.40 15.62 19.05
C ARG A 144 19.79 15.81 19.64
N LYS A 145 20.12 15.10 20.74
CA LYS A 145 21.48 15.09 21.28
C LYS A 145 22.47 14.50 20.26
N PHE A 146 22.13 13.38 19.63
CA PHE A 146 23.00 12.76 18.62
C PHE A 146 23.21 13.66 17.40
N LEU A 147 22.16 14.35 16.93
CA LEU A 147 22.22 15.20 15.74
C LEU A 147 23.18 16.37 15.88
N VAL A 148 23.25 16.99 17.07
CA VAL A 148 24.13 18.14 17.32
C VAL A 148 25.52 17.72 17.82
N TYR A 149 25.69 16.46 18.22
CA TYR A 149 26.96 15.98 18.73
C TYR A 149 27.98 15.79 17.59
N PRO A 150 29.18 16.40 17.69
CA PRO A 150 30.19 16.26 16.66
C PRO A 150 30.71 14.83 16.59
N ASN A 151 30.81 14.30 15.37
CA ASN A 151 31.41 12.99 15.13
C ASN A 151 32.90 13.15 14.82
N ALA A 152 33.76 12.52 15.61
CA ALA A 152 35.22 12.65 15.52
C ALA A 152 35.81 12.16 14.18
N HIS A 153 35.06 11.37 13.40
CA HIS A 153 35.49 10.80 12.13
C HIS A 153 34.91 11.56 10.91
N GLY A 154 34.37 12.76 11.12
CA GLY A 154 33.82 13.58 10.04
C GLY A 154 32.55 13.04 9.39
N LYS A 155 31.87 12.08 10.04
CA LYS A 155 30.60 11.50 9.58
C LYS A 155 29.43 12.05 10.41
N PRO A 156 28.66 13.04 9.92
CA PRO A 156 27.61 13.64 10.74
C PRO A 156 26.54 12.60 11.09
N ASN A 157 26.05 12.60 12.33
CA ASN A 157 25.04 11.63 12.78
C ASN A 157 23.70 11.76 12.02
N THR A 158 23.49 12.86 11.27
CA THR A 158 22.38 13.02 10.32
C THR A 158 22.33 11.92 9.24
N ASP A 159 23.47 11.27 8.97
CA ASP A 159 23.55 10.17 8.01
C ASP A 159 22.76 8.96 8.49
N VAL A 160 22.74 8.70 9.81
CA VAL A 160 22.21 7.48 10.41
C VAL A 160 21.04 7.71 11.38
N VAL A 161 20.77 8.94 11.82
CA VAL A 161 19.62 9.26 12.68
C VAL A 161 18.48 9.79 11.81
N LYS A 162 17.37 9.06 11.71
CA LYS A 162 16.22 9.44 10.85
C LYS A 162 14.96 9.65 11.68
N ARG A 163 14.08 10.54 11.22
CA ARG A 163 12.69 10.54 11.69
C ARG A 163 12.04 9.24 11.28
N ALA A 164 11.21 8.65 12.11
CA ALA A 164 10.46 7.45 11.79
C ALA A 164 8.98 7.79 11.60
N ILE A 165 8.32 7.14 10.64
CA ILE A 165 6.88 7.24 10.46
C ILE A 165 6.27 5.86 10.18
N ASN A 166 5.08 5.65 10.74
CA ASN A 166 4.32 4.42 10.57
C ASN A 166 2.92 4.69 9.99
N ALA A 167 2.22 3.62 9.61
CA ALA A 167 0.86 3.67 9.07
C ALA A 167 -0.14 4.47 9.93
N LYS A 168 -0.06 4.36 11.27
CA LYS A 168 -0.97 5.08 12.17
C LYS A 168 -0.73 6.58 12.15
N GLN A 169 0.53 7.00 12.01
CA GLN A 169 0.92 8.40 11.99
C GLN A 169 0.49 9.12 10.71
N ILE A 170 0.52 8.43 9.56
CA ILE A 170 0.02 9.02 8.29
C ILE A 170 -1.45 9.36 8.42
N MET A 171 -2.27 8.42 8.90
CA MET A 171 -3.72 8.63 9.01
C MET A 171 -4.11 9.50 10.21
N GLY A 172 -3.25 9.54 11.23
CA GLY A 172 -3.42 10.27 12.48
C GLY A 172 -2.71 11.62 12.49
N ARG A 173 -2.02 11.90 13.60
CA ARG A 173 -1.06 13.00 13.73
C ARG A 173 0.34 12.39 13.78
N PRO A 174 1.36 13.02 13.17
CA PRO A 174 2.74 12.57 13.30
C PRO A 174 3.20 12.68 14.76
N TYR A 175 3.95 11.67 15.21
CA TYR A 175 4.67 11.67 16.48
C TYR A 175 6.12 12.12 16.26
N ASP A 176 6.80 12.39 17.37
CA ASP A 176 8.23 12.71 17.39
C ASP A 176 9.07 11.42 17.45
N ASP A 177 8.80 10.48 16.55
CA ASP A 177 9.47 9.17 16.51
C ASP A 177 10.77 9.25 15.70
N TRP A 178 11.78 8.52 16.18
CA TRP A 178 13.13 8.51 15.61
C TRP A 178 13.71 7.10 15.60
N VAL A 179 14.64 6.86 14.67
CA VAL A 179 15.29 5.56 14.48
C VAL A 179 16.74 5.73 14.07
N ILE A 180 17.60 4.80 14.52
CA ILE A 180 18.96 4.65 14.00
C ILE A 180 18.94 3.69 12.82
N ASP A 181 19.44 4.18 11.69
CA ASP A 181 19.39 3.52 10.40
C ASP A 181 20.74 3.61 9.68
N PHE A 182 21.46 2.50 9.71
CA PHE A 182 22.75 2.35 9.06
C PHE A 182 22.65 2.07 7.54
N GLY A 183 21.45 2.17 6.95
CA GLY A 183 21.24 2.02 5.52
C GLY A 183 21.21 0.56 5.04
N LEU A 184 21.70 0.32 3.82
CA LEU A 184 21.52 -0.98 3.14
C LEU A 184 22.56 -2.03 3.51
N SER A 185 23.83 -1.62 3.59
CA SER A 185 24.95 -2.57 3.56
C SER A 185 26.25 -2.01 4.16
N ILE A 186 26.19 -0.95 4.98
CA ILE A 186 27.40 -0.42 5.61
C ILE A 186 28.09 -1.52 6.44
N PRO A 187 29.41 -1.72 6.31
CA PRO A 187 30.17 -2.64 7.17
C PRO A 187 30.05 -2.26 8.65
N GLU A 188 30.14 -3.23 9.56
CA GLU A 188 30.08 -2.98 11.02
C GLU A 188 31.18 -1.99 11.44
N SER A 189 32.39 -2.15 10.88
CA SER A 189 33.53 -1.28 11.14
C SER A 189 33.30 0.18 10.77
N GLU A 190 32.50 0.45 9.74
CA GLU A 190 32.12 1.80 9.37
C GLU A 190 30.92 2.31 10.17
N ALA A 191 29.99 1.43 10.56
CA ALA A 191 28.90 1.76 11.47
C ALA A 191 29.44 2.18 12.85
N MET A 192 30.50 1.52 13.33
CA MET A 192 31.20 1.86 14.58
C MET A 192 31.73 3.29 14.63
N LEU A 193 32.00 3.91 13.48
CA LEU A 193 32.44 5.31 13.40
C LEU A 193 31.32 6.30 13.76
N TYR A 194 30.06 5.85 13.83
CA TYR A 194 28.97 6.60 14.44
C TYR A 194 28.83 6.19 15.90
N GLU A 195 29.81 6.55 16.74
CA GLU A 195 29.99 6.02 18.10
C GLU A 195 28.69 5.95 18.91
N SER A 196 28.03 7.08 19.16
CA SER A 196 26.83 7.10 20.00
C SER A 196 25.63 6.35 19.39
N PRO A 197 25.29 6.52 18.09
CA PRO A 197 24.28 5.68 17.44
C PRO A 197 24.62 4.17 17.48
N TYR A 198 25.88 3.82 17.21
CA TYR A 198 26.30 2.42 17.17
C TYR A 198 26.25 1.77 18.55
N GLU A 199 26.74 2.45 19.59
CA GLU A 199 26.67 1.96 20.98
C GLU A 199 25.22 1.71 21.42
N PHE A 200 24.30 2.61 21.07
CA PHE A 200 22.87 2.40 21.33
C PHE A 200 22.38 1.09 20.68
N VAL A 201 22.64 0.92 19.38
CA VAL A 201 22.20 -0.26 18.62
C VAL A 201 22.88 -1.53 19.14
N ALA A 202 24.17 -1.47 19.50
CA ALA A 202 24.91 -2.56 20.11
C ALA A 202 24.30 -3.00 21.45
N LYS A 203 23.87 -2.05 22.28
CA LYS A 203 23.26 -2.33 23.58
C LYS A 203 21.84 -2.88 23.44
N GLN A 204 21.02 -2.31 22.55
CA GLN A 204 19.58 -2.58 22.49
C GLN A 204 19.20 -3.70 21.51
N VAL A 205 19.92 -3.84 20.39
CA VAL A 205 19.55 -4.73 19.29
C VAL A 205 20.40 -6.00 19.25
N LYS A 206 21.72 -5.88 19.46
CA LYS A 206 22.68 -7.00 19.33
C LYS A 206 22.29 -8.23 20.15
N PRO A 207 21.93 -8.12 21.45
CA PRO A 207 21.66 -9.31 22.27
C PRO A 207 20.50 -10.15 21.71
N ALA A 208 19.39 -9.49 21.35
CA ALA A 208 18.20 -10.15 20.81
C ALA A 208 18.45 -10.76 19.43
N ARG A 209 19.21 -10.07 18.56
CA ARG A 209 19.59 -10.57 17.23
C ARG A 209 20.42 -11.85 17.34
N LEU A 210 21.46 -11.85 18.18
CA LEU A 210 22.37 -12.99 18.35
C LEU A 210 21.68 -14.20 18.97
N ALA A 211 20.70 -13.99 19.86
CA ALA A 211 19.88 -15.05 20.44
C ALA A 211 18.85 -15.66 19.44
N GLY A 212 18.49 -14.93 18.37
CA GLY A 212 17.48 -15.35 17.39
C GLY A 212 17.88 -16.58 16.55
N ARG A 213 17.00 -17.02 15.64
CA ARG A 213 17.30 -18.14 14.71
C ARG A 213 17.73 -17.70 13.30
N ASP A 214 17.47 -16.45 12.92
CA ASP A 214 17.77 -15.92 11.59
C ASP A 214 19.27 -15.63 11.44
N LYS A 215 19.99 -16.52 10.73
CA LYS A 215 21.45 -16.41 10.51
C LYS A 215 21.84 -15.11 9.81
N GLY A 216 20.99 -14.60 8.91
CA GLY A 216 21.23 -13.36 8.20
C GLY A 216 21.21 -12.17 9.16
N GLN A 217 20.17 -12.08 9.98
CA GLN A 217 20.05 -11.02 10.98
C GLN A 217 21.13 -11.10 12.07
N LYS A 218 21.66 -12.28 12.41
CA LYS A 218 22.83 -12.40 13.31
C LYS A 218 24.09 -11.77 12.71
N ARG A 219 24.37 -12.09 11.44
CA ARG A 219 25.59 -11.65 10.75
C ARG A 219 25.62 -10.14 10.51
N ARG A 220 24.45 -9.52 10.33
CA ARG A 220 24.28 -8.08 10.10
C ARG A 220 23.32 -7.47 11.12
N TRP A 221 23.60 -7.72 12.39
CA TRP A 221 22.71 -7.40 13.51
C TRP A 221 22.45 -5.89 13.67
N TRP A 222 23.39 -5.04 13.23
CA TRP A 222 23.28 -3.58 13.24
C TRP A 222 22.43 -3.04 12.09
N LEU A 223 22.02 -3.86 11.12
CA LEU A 223 21.17 -3.45 10.01
C LEU A 223 19.70 -3.78 10.26
N HIS A 224 18.82 -3.01 9.63
CA HIS A 224 17.42 -3.36 9.49
C HIS A 224 17.26 -4.70 8.76
N ALA A 225 16.30 -5.52 9.19
CA ALA A 225 16.10 -6.86 8.64
C ALA A 225 15.75 -6.83 7.14
N ARG A 226 14.93 -5.88 6.71
CA ARG A 226 14.61 -5.62 5.29
C ARG A 226 14.68 -4.11 5.02
N PRO A 227 15.83 -3.57 4.58
CA PRO A 227 16.04 -2.13 4.55
C PRO A 227 15.39 -1.41 3.34
N SER A 228 14.70 -2.14 2.45
CA SER A 228 14.00 -1.63 1.25
C SER A 228 14.87 -0.85 0.25
N PRO A 229 15.68 -1.53 -0.58
CA PRO A 229 16.61 -0.89 -1.52
C PRO A 229 16.00 0.13 -2.48
N ILE A 230 14.81 -0.16 -3.03
CA ILE A 230 14.10 0.74 -3.95
C ILE A 230 13.80 2.08 -3.27
N TYR A 231 13.24 2.03 -2.05
CA TYR A 231 12.97 3.22 -1.26
C TYR A 231 14.25 3.98 -0.88
N ARG A 232 15.32 3.28 -0.50
CA ARG A 232 16.59 3.95 -0.10
C ARG A 232 17.23 4.73 -1.23
N ARG A 233 17.19 4.19 -2.44
CA ARG A 233 17.65 4.91 -3.63
C ARG A 233 16.82 6.18 -3.84
N ALA A 234 15.51 6.09 -3.71
CA ALA A 234 14.63 7.25 -3.82
C ALA A 234 14.90 8.34 -2.76
N GLN A 235 15.25 7.97 -1.53
CA GLN A 235 15.65 8.94 -0.50
C GLN A 235 16.94 9.70 -0.87
N GLN A 236 17.82 9.11 -1.68
CA GLN A 236 19.06 9.75 -2.11
C GLN A 236 18.85 10.62 -3.36
N GLU A 237 18.00 10.18 -4.28
CA GLU A 237 17.85 10.78 -5.61
C GLU A 237 16.70 11.77 -5.71
N LEU A 238 15.68 11.67 -4.85
CA LEU A 238 14.46 12.48 -4.95
C LEU A 238 14.32 13.44 -3.76
N PRO A 239 13.78 14.66 -4.00
CA PRO A 239 13.54 15.63 -2.92
C PRO A 239 12.39 15.23 -1.99
N ARG A 240 11.56 14.26 -2.42
CA ARG A 240 10.42 13.70 -1.68
C ARG A 240 9.90 12.45 -2.40
N CYS A 241 9.18 11.60 -1.69
CA CYS A 241 8.44 10.47 -2.28
C CYS A 241 7.01 10.41 -1.72
N LEU A 242 6.15 9.66 -2.39
CA LEU A 242 4.78 9.43 -1.91
C LEU A 242 4.73 8.26 -0.94
N ALA A 243 3.85 8.34 0.04
CA ALA A 243 3.53 7.24 0.93
C ALA A 243 2.02 7.06 1.13
N THR A 244 1.60 5.80 1.30
CA THR A 244 0.25 5.43 1.77
C THR A 244 0.37 4.28 2.78
N SER A 245 -0.55 4.18 3.73
CA SER A 245 -0.63 2.99 4.60
C SER A 245 -0.94 1.74 3.78
N ALA A 246 -0.27 0.61 4.03
CA ALA A 246 -0.61 -0.64 3.37
C ALA A 246 -2.05 -1.07 3.70
N VAL A 247 -2.48 -0.95 4.96
CA VAL A 247 -3.85 -1.29 5.41
C VAL A 247 -4.55 -0.01 5.88
N ALA A 248 -5.62 0.38 5.19
CA ALA A 248 -6.40 1.56 5.59
C ALA A 248 -7.78 1.57 4.94
N LYS A 249 -8.80 1.98 5.70
CA LYS A 249 -10.17 2.22 5.20
C LYS A 249 -10.21 3.19 4.02
N TYR A 250 -9.44 4.29 4.10
CA TYR A 250 -9.34 5.29 3.03
C TYR A 250 -7.97 5.22 2.37
N ARG A 251 -7.94 5.33 1.04
CA ARG A 251 -6.70 5.33 0.27
C ARG A 251 -6.15 6.74 0.14
N VAL A 252 -5.27 7.12 1.06
CA VAL A 252 -4.73 8.49 1.14
C VAL A 252 -3.22 8.50 0.94
N PHE A 253 -2.76 9.39 0.05
CA PHE A 253 -1.35 9.61 -0.22
C PHE A 253 -0.85 10.90 0.43
N VAL A 254 0.39 10.85 0.95
CA VAL A 254 1.10 11.97 1.56
C VAL A 254 2.53 12.05 1.02
N TRP A 255 3.13 13.24 1.11
CA TRP A 255 4.55 13.44 0.80
C TRP A 255 5.43 13.09 1.99
N LEU A 256 6.54 12.37 1.74
CA LEU A 256 7.61 12.14 2.72
C LEU A 256 8.91 12.77 2.22
N SER A 257 9.59 13.49 3.12
CA SER A 257 10.92 14.03 2.89
C SER A 257 12.00 12.95 3.02
N PRO A 258 13.18 13.10 2.39
CA PRO A 258 14.28 12.15 2.41
C PRO A 258 14.72 11.67 3.80
N ASN A 259 14.70 12.54 4.80
CA ASN A 259 15.13 12.22 6.16
C ASN A 259 14.03 11.63 7.07
N ILE A 260 12.87 11.28 6.49
CA ILE A 260 11.84 10.47 7.14
C ILE A 260 11.96 9.04 6.62
N LEU A 261 12.12 8.09 7.54
CA LEU A 261 12.11 6.66 7.28
C LEU A 261 10.73 6.06 7.55
N ALA A 262 10.06 5.64 6.48
CA ALA A 262 8.83 4.89 6.54
C ALA A 262 9.04 3.43 6.98
N ASP A 263 8.16 2.95 7.86
CA ASP A 263 8.13 1.56 8.27
C ASP A 263 7.56 0.61 7.19
N HIS A 264 7.71 -0.70 7.42
CA HIS A 264 7.23 -1.74 6.51
C HIS A 264 5.71 -1.83 6.32
N ALA A 265 4.91 -1.14 7.14
CA ALA A 265 3.46 -1.07 6.97
C ALA A 265 3.06 0.10 6.05
N LEU A 266 4.03 0.86 5.54
CA LEU A 266 3.84 1.89 4.54
C LEU A 266 4.26 1.39 3.16
N ILE A 267 3.53 1.83 2.15
CA ILE A 267 3.84 1.67 0.73
C ILE A 267 4.40 2.99 0.24
N ILE A 268 5.57 2.93 -0.40
CA ILE A 268 6.29 4.06 -0.97
C ILE A 268 6.22 3.99 -2.47
N VAL A 269 5.88 5.11 -3.10
CA VAL A 269 6.00 5.31 -4.56
C VAL A 269 7.13 6.29 -4.79
N THR A 270 8.17 5.85 -5.51
CA THR A 270 9.43 6.56 -5.73
C THR A 270 9.31 7.60 -6.86
N ARG A 271 8.30 8.48 -6.73
CA ARG A 271 8.06 9.63 -7.62
C ARG A 271 7.86 10.88 -6.76
N SER A 272 8.33 12.02 -7.27
CA SER A 272 8.35 13.32 -6.56
C SER A 272 7.42 14.39 -7.16
N ASN A 273 6.74 14.09 -8.27
CA ASN A 273 5.94 15.04 -9.05
C ASN A 273 4.44 14.96 -8.70
N ASP A 274 3.75 16.10 -8.77
CA ASP A 274 2.34 16.21 -8.40
C ASP A 274 1.40 15.50 -9.40
N THR A 275 1.81 15.27 -10.65
CA THR A 275 1.02 14.49 -11.63
C THR A 275 0.83 13.04 -11.15
N THR A 276 1.91 12.37 -10.72
CA THR A 276 1.80 11.01 -10.14
C THR A 276 0.97 11.01 -8.86
N PHE A 277 1.15 12.02 -7.99
CA PHE A 277 0.30 12.16 -6.80
C PHE A 277 -1.18 12.21 -7.19
N GLY A 278 -1.52 13.05 -8.19
CA GLY A 278 -2.89 13.26 -8.61
C GLY A 278 -3.53 12.02 -9.20
N ILE A 279 -2.83 11.33 -10.11
CA ILE A 279 -3.31 10.08 -10.70
C ILE A 279 -3.59 9.03 -9.62
N LEU A 280 -2.65 8.84 -8.68
CA LEU A 280 -2.81 7.84 -7.62
C LEU A 280 -3.91 8.21 -6.61
N HIS A 281 -4.19 9.49 -6.42
CA HIS A 281 -5.19 9.94 -5.46
C HIS A 281 -6.58 10.15 -6.09
N SER A 282 -6.72 9.86 -7.38
CA SER A 282 -8.00 9.89 -8.11
C SER A 282 -8.86 8.65 -7.84
N ARG A 283 -10.16 8.79 -8.09
CA ARG A 283 -11.15 7.70 -8.09
C ARG A 283 -10.73 6.54 -9.00
N PHE A 284 -10.06 6.79 -10.12
CA PHE A 284 -9.61 5.74 -11.05
C PHE A 284 -8.63 4.77 -10.38
N HIS A 285 -7.64 5.31 -9.67
CA HIS A 285 -6.70 4.49 -8.93
C HIS A 285 -7.32 3.92 -7.65
N GLU A 286 -8.18 4.66 -6.96
CA GLU A 286 -8.89 4.16 -5.78
C GLU A 286 -9.74 2.92 -6.12
N LEU A 287 -10.56 2.99 -7.18
CA LEU A 287 -11.38 1.87 -7.65
C LEU A 287 -10.50 0.67 -8.03
N TRP A 288 -9.46 0.89 -8.82
CA TRP A 288 -8.53 -0.17 -9.21
C TRP A 288 -7.87 -0.82 -7.99
N ALA A 289 -7.33 -0.01 -7.08
CA ALA A 289 -6.64 -0.49 -5.91
C ALA A 289 -7.57 -1.26 -4.99
N LEU A 290 -8.78 -0.78 -4.71
CA LEU A 290 -9.76 -1.47 -3.86
C LEU A 290 -10.18 -2.81 -4.47
N ARG A 291 -10.30 -2.89 -5.79
CA ARG A 291 -10.72 -4.11 -6.48
C ARG A 291 -9.60 -5.14 -6.65
N THR A 292 -8.35 -4.70 -6.70
CA THR A 292 -7.16 -5.56 -6.87
C THR A 292 -6.38 -5.82 -5.56
N CYS A 293 -6.79 -5.20 -4.45
CA CYS A 293 -6.17 -5.41 -3.16
C CYS A 293 -6.57 -6.75 -2.52
N THR A 294 -5.91 -7.07 -1.40
CA THR A 294 -6.37 -8.13 -0.51
C THR A 294 -7.06 -7.50 0.70
N TRP A 295 -7.88 -8.26 1.41
CA TRP A 295 -8.63 -7.77 2.56
C TRP A 295 -8.11 -8.44 3.83
N LEU A 296 -7.97 -7.68 4.93
CA LEU A 296 -7.37 -8.19 6.17
C LEU A 296 -8.21 -7.91 7.42
N GLY A 297 -8.25 -8.92 8.30
CA GLY A 297 -8.67 -8.80 9.69
C GLY A 297 -10.17 -8.64 9.91
N LYS A 298 -10.56 -8.45 11.18
CA LYS A 298 -11.95 -8.30 11.62
C LYS A 298 -12.66 -7.10 10.97
N GLY A 299 -11.92 -6.01 10.77
CA GLY A 299 -12.44 -4.77 10.17
C GLY A 299 -12.71 -4.86 8.67
N ASN A 300 -12.22 -5.92 8.00
CA ASN A 300 -12.22 -6.03 6.54
C ASN A 300 -11.61 -4.78 5.89
N ASP A 301 -10.41 -4.39 6.35
CA ASP A 301 -9.73 -3.22 5.81
C ASP A 301 -8.94 -3.62 4.55
N PRO A 302 -8.94 -2.79 3.48
CA PRO A 302 -8.23 -3.11 2.25
C PRO A 302 -6.72 -2.95 2.46
N ARG A 303 -5.98 -3.98 2.04
CA ARG A 303 -4.52 -4.06 2.06
C ARG A 303 -3.96 -3.87 0.65
N TYR A 304 -3.43 -2.67 0.43
CA TYR A 304 -2.67 -2.32 -0.76
C TYR A 304 -1.38 -3.14 -0.85
N THR A 305 -1.22 -3.84 -1.96
CA THR A 305 -0.01 -4.60 -2.26
C THR A 305 0.58 -4.05 -3.55
N PRO A 306 1.86 -3.60 -3.57
CA PRO A 306 2.48 -2.99 -4.75
C PRO A 306 2.26 -3.81 -6.03
N THR A 307 2.47 -5.12 -5.96
CA THR A 307 2.41 -6.03 -7.12
C THR A 307 1.02 -6.21 -7.71
N THR A 308 -0.05 -6.03 -6.94
CA THR A 308 -1.42 -6.23 -7.43
C THR A 308 -2.15 -4.92 -7.66
N CYS A 309 -1.84 -3.87 -6.90
CA CYS A 309 -2.50 -2.57 -7.00
C CYS A 309 -1.73 -1.57 -7.87
N PHE A 310 -0.41 -1.44 -7.68
CA PHE A 310 0.40 -0.45 -8.42
C PHE A 310 0.92 -1.05 -9.73
N ASP A 311 1.58 -2.20 -9.67
CA ASP A 311 2.28 -2.77 -10.82
C ASP A 311 1.32 -3.14 -11.96
N THR A 312 0.04 -3.34 -11.68
CA THR A 312 -1.00 -3.64 -12.67
C THR A 312 -1.78 -2.40 -13.13
N PHE A 313 -1.65 -1.25 -12.46
CA PHE A 313 -2.49 -0.10 -12.75
C PHE A 313 -2.10 0.57 -14.08
N PRO A 314 -3.00 0.66 -15.08
CA PRO A 314 -2.68 1.28 -16.35
C PRO A 314 -2.82 2.81 -16.24
N PHE A 315 -1.70 3.50 -16.02
CA PHE A 315 -1.64 4.97 -15.97
C PHE A 315 -2.09 5.60 -17.31
N PRO A 316 -2.55 6.87 -17.34
CA PRO A 316 -2.83 7.58 -18.58
C PRO A 316 -1.62 7.53 -19.55
N ALA A 317 -1.89 7.35 -20.84
CA ALA A 317 -0.84 7.24 -21.84
C ALA A 317 0.04 8.50 -21.89
N GLY A 318 1.37 8.30 -21.87
CA GLY A 318 2.36 9.38 -21.80
C GLY A 318 2.68 9.87 -20.37
N LEU A 319 1.93 9.43 -19.35
CA LEU A 319 2.10 9.82 -17.94
C LEU A 319 2.47 8.64 -17.04
N THR A 320 3.10 7.61 -17.61
CA THR A 320 3.43 6.36 -16.92
C THR A 320 4.66 6.50 -16.00
N PRO A 321 4.80 5.66 -14.96
CA PRO A 321 5.84 5.79 -13.93
C PRO A 321 7.28 5.60 -14.42
N ASN A 322 7.49 5.00 -15.58
CA ASN A 322 8.81 4.88 -16.23
C ASN A 322 9.20 6.14 -17.03
N ILE A 323 8.28 7.06 -17.32
CA ILE A 323 8.58 8.29 -18.04
C ILE A 323 8.99 9.36 -17.03
N PRO A 324 10.19 9.97 -17.15
CA PRO A 324 10.61 11.10 -16.32
C PRO A 324 9.64 12.27 -16.43
N ALA A 325 9.32 12.92 -15.31
CA ALA A 325 8.35 14.03 -15.30
C ALA A 325 8.75 15.22 -16.17
N THR A 326 10.06 15.41 -16.37
CA THR A 326 10.63 16.40 -17.29
C THR A 326 10.17 16.21 -18.74
N ASN A 327 9.78 14.99 -19.13
CA ASN A 327 9.41 14.68 -20.51
C ASN A 327 7.95 15.02 -20.84
N TYR A 328 7.13 15.30 -19.82
CA TYR A 328 5.72 15.69 -19.99
C TYR A 328 5.39 17.00 -19.26
N THR A 329 6.39 17.83 -18.96
CA THR A 329 6.19 19.09 -18.22
C THR A 329 5.26 20.06 -18.97
N ASP A 330 5.29 20.04 -20.30
CA ASP A 330 4.44 20.87 -21.17
C ASP A 330 3.13 20.17 -21.58
N ASP A 331 2.87 18.94 -21.10
CA ASP A 331 1.60 18.27 -21.38
C ASP A 331 0.48 18.93 -20.55
N PRO A 332 -0.53 19.55 -21.19
CA PRO A 332 -1.59 20.25 -20.48
C PRO A 332 -2.39 19.31 -19.55
N ARG A 333 -2.48 18.01 -19.88
CA ARG A 333 -3.13 17.00 -19.05
C ARG A 333 -2.34 16.79 -17.75
N ALA A 334 -1.01 16.74 -17.86
CA ALA A 334 -0.13 16.58 -16.70
C ALA A 334 -0.17 17.78 -15.77
N GLN A 335 -0.20 19.00 -16.33
CA GLN A 335 -0.31 20.26 -15.60
C GLN A 335 -1.64 20.36 -14.86
N ALA A 336 -2.77 20.07 -15.52
CA ALA A 336 -4.09 20.09 -14.89
C ALA A 336 -4.18 19.13 -13.70
N ILE A 337 -3.66 17.90 -13.85
CA ILE A 337 -3.60 16.92 -12.74
C ILE A 337 -2.70 17.44 -11.62
N ALA A 338 -1.51 17.96 -11.95
CA ALA A 338 -0.55 18.44 -10.97
C ALA A 338 -1.11 19.62 -10.15
N ASP A 339 -1.83 20.53 -10.78
CA ASP A 339 -2.42 21.69 -10.11
C ASP A 339 -3.59 21.28 -9.20
N ALA A 340 -4.47 20.39 -9.67
CA ALA A 340 -5.54 19.84 -8.84
C ALA A 340 -4.99 19.06 -7.63
N ALA A 341 -3.96 18.25 -7.85
CA ALA A 341 -3.24 17.50 -6.81
C ALA A 341 -2.62 18.42 -5.75
N ARG A 342 -1.90 19.46 -6.19
CA ARG A 342 -1.26 20.44 -5.32
C ARG A 342 -2.30 21.17 -4.49
N LYS A 343 -3.39 21.62 -5.13
CA LYS A 343 -4.50 22.29 -4.45
C LYS A 343 -5.16 21.41 -3.40
N LEU A 344 -5.45 20.15 -3.73
CA LEU A 344 -5.98 19.16 -2.78
C LEU A 344 -5.02 18.98 -1.59
N ASN A 345 -3.72 18.85 -1.84
CA ASN A 345 -2.74 18.69 -0.78
C ASN A 345 -2.65 19.93 0.12
N GLU A 346 -2.60 21.14 -0.45
CA GLU A 346 -2.61 22.41 0.29
C GLU A 346 -3.84 22.56 1.18
N LEU A 347 -5.03 22.25 0.67
CA LEU A 347 -6.27 22.31 1.46
C LEU A 347 -6.25 21.33 2.63
N ARG A 348 -5.74 20.11 2.42
CA ARG A 348 -5.56 19.12 3.50
C ARG A 348 -4.55 19.60 4.53
N GLU A 349 -3.40 20.12 4.09
CA GLU A 349 -2.37 20.63 5.00
C GLU A 349 -2.86 21.81 5.83
N ASN A 350 -3.58 22.75 5.23
CA ASN A 350 -4.16 23.90 5.93
C ASN A 350 -5.24 23.46 6.93
N TRP A 351 -6.05 22.45 6.58
CA TRP A 351 -7.02 21.89 7.51
C TRP A 351 -6.34 21.12 8.66
N LEU A 352 -5.31 20.34 8.38
CA LEU A 352 -4.57 19.58 9.40
C LEU A 352 -3.79 20.51 10.32
N ASN A 353 -3.18 21.56 9.77
CA ASN A 353 -2.20 22.41 10.44
C ASN A 353 -2.53 23.90 10.24
N PRO A 354 -3.65 24.40 10.79
CA PRO A 354 -4.00 25.82 10.66
C PRO A 354 -2.90 26.70 11.24
N PRO A 355 -2.43 27.75 10.53
CA PRO A 355 -1.37 28.64 11.01
C PRO A 355 -1.70 29.29 12.37
N GLU A 356 -2.99 29.53 12.61
CA GLU A 356 -3.48 30.07 13.87
C GLU A 356 -3.24 29.11 15.04
N TRP A 357 -3.19 27.80 14.79
CA TRP A 357 -3.20 26.73 15.83
C TRP A 357 -1.85 26.04 16.02
N VAL A 358 -0.92 26.23 15.09
CA VAL A 358 0.39 25.55 15.13
C VAL A 358 1.53 26.54 14.98
N GLU A 359 2.67 26.18 15.54
CA GLU A 359 3.96 26.81 15.28
C GLU A 359 4.82 25.84 14.47
N ARG A 360 5.45 26.34 13.41
CA ARG A 360 6.43 25.58 12.60
C ARG A 360 7.82 25.96 13.08
N VAL A 361 8.49 25.02 13.72
CA VAL A 361 9.83 25.24 14.28
C VAL A 361 10.82 24.35 13.55
N PRO A 362 11.91 24.88 12.98
CA PRO A 362 12.97 24.07 12.42
C PRO A 362 13.45 23.00 13.41
N GLU A 363 13.91 21.87 12.89
CA GLU A 363 14.59 20.87 13.70
C GLU A 363 15.98 21.40 14.10
N VAL A 364 16.63 20.75 15.07
CA VAL A 364 17.92 21.19 15.63
C VAL A 364 19.07 21.24 14.60
N VAL A 365 18.89 20.60 13.43
CA VAL A 365 19.81 20.61 12.30
C VAL A 365 19.01 20.65 10.98
N PRO A 366 19.57 21.17 9.88
CA PRO A 366 18.87 21.23 8.59
C PRO A 366 18.61 19.86 7.98
N GLY A 367 17.73 19.81 6.98
CA GLY A 367 17.41 18.61 6.20
C GLY A 367 16.26 17.77 6.77
N TYR A 368 15.78 18.05 7.98
CA TYR A 368 14.57 17.45 8.54
C TYR A 368 13.36 18.35 8.30
N PRO A 369 12.14 17.79 8.19
CA PRO A 369 10.93 18.61 8.19
C PRO A 369 10.80 19.42 9.48
N ASP A 370 10.18 20.59 9.38
CA ASP A 370 9.84 21.40 10.55
C ASP A 370 8.96 20.61 11.54
N ARG A 371 9.19 20.88 12.81
CA ARG A 371 8.33 20.41 13.90
C ARG A 371 7.06 21.23 13.90
N ILE A 372 5.92 20.55 13.85
CA ILE A 372 4.60 21.16 13.96
C ILE A 372 4.16 21.07 15.42
N LEU A 373 4.33 22.16 16.16
CA LEU A 373 3.99 22.23 17.58
C LEU A 373 2.59 22.82 17.76
N PRO A 374 1.71 22.21 18.57
CA PRO A 374 0.42 22.81 18.89
C PRO A 374 0.61 24.05 19.78
N LYS A 375 -0.13 25.12 19.49
CA LYS A 375 -0.35 26.17 20.48
C LYS A 375 -1.23 25.63 21.60
N SER A 376 -0.94 25.99 22.85
CA SER A 376 -1.51 25.33 24.03
C SER A 376 -3.04 25.44 24.08
N GLU A 377 -3.59 26.57 23.67
CA GLU A 377 -5.02 26.84 23.60
C GLU A 377 -5.79 26.02 22.54
N HIS A 378 -5.07 25.40 21.59
CA HIS A 378 -5.66 24.65 20.47
C HIS A 378 -5.26 23.17 20.44
N ALA A 379 -4.51 22.71 21.44
CA ALA A 379 -3.94 21.36 21.45
C ALA A 379 -5.01 20.25 21.44
N ALA A 380 -6.14 20.46 22.14
CA ALA A 380 -7.23 19.49 22.21
C ALA A 380 -7.97 19.35 20.87
N GLU A 381 -8.20 20.46 20.18
CA GLU A 381 -8.85 20.53 18.87
C GLU A 381 -7.93 19.95 17.79
N LEU A 382 -6.64 20.32 17.81
CA LEU A 382 -5.66 19.82 16.85
C LEU A 382 -5.51 18.30 16.91
N LYS A 383 -5.62 17.70 18.10
CA LYS A 383 -5.61 16.23 18.28
C LYS A 383 -6.73 15.53 17.49
N LYS A 384 -7.86 16.21 17.26
CA LYS A 384 -9.00 15.69 16.47
C LYS A 384 -8.80 15.87 14.96
N ARG A 385 -7.85 16.72 14.52
CA ARG A 385 -7.58 16.99 13.09
C ARG A 385 -6.65 15.94 12.50
N THR A 386 -7.21 14.77 12.19
CA THR A 386 -6.54 13.63 11.55
C THR A 386 -7.09 13.40 10.14
N LEU A 387 -6.30 12.77 9.26
CA LEU A 387 -6.80 12.39 7.93
C LEU A 387 -7.97 11.40 8.03
N THR A 388 -7.95 10.48 9.00
CA THR A 388 -9.11 9.61 9.25
C THR A 388 -10.38 10.41 9.52
N ASN A 389 -10.33 11.40 10.41
CA ASN A 389 -11.51 12.21 10.73
C ASN A 389 -11.94 13.08 9.55
N LEU A 390 -10.98 13.67 8.84
CA LEU A 390 -11.25 14.48 7.65
C LEU A 390 -11.99 13.67 6.57
N TYR A 391 -11.53 12.47 6.27
CA TYR A 391 -12.13 11.62 5.24
C TYR A 391 -13.42 10.91 5.71
N ASN A 392 -13.60 10.70 7.01
CA ASN A 392 -14.90 10.29 7.56
C ASN A 392 -15.95 11.40 7.43
N GLN A 393 -15.58 12.66 7.68
CA GLN A 393 -16.50 13.81 7.58
C GLN A 393 -16.75 14.24 6.14
N ARG A 394 -15.73 14.13 5.28
CA ARG A 394 -15.73 14.51 3.86
C ARG A 394 -16.44 15.85 3.60
N PRO A 395 -15.91 16.97 4.12
CA PRO A 395 -16.52 18.28 3.94
C PRO A 395 -16.59 18.66 2.45
N ALA A 396 -17.55 19.54 2.10
CA ALA A 396 -17.83 19.91 0.71
C ALA A 396 -16.60 20.39 -0.09
N TRP A 397 -15.66 21.12 0.56
CA TRP A 397 -14.43 21.56 -0.11
C TRP A 397 -13.50 20.38 -0.47
N LEU A 398 -13.47 19.33 0.36
CA LEU A 398 -12.64 18.14 0.12
C LEU A 398 -13.24 17.32 -1.00
N ASP A 399 -14.55 17.13 -0.96
CA ASP A 399 -15.28 16.44 -2.02
C ASP A 399 -15.12 17.14 -3.37
N HIS A 400 -15.29 18.46 -3.39
CA HIS A 400 -15.07 19.27 -4.59
C HIS A 400 -13.63 19.17 -5.12
N ALA A 401 -12.62 19.25 -4.24
CA ALA A 401 -11.23 19.14 -4.65
C ALA A 401 -10.89 17.77 -5.26
N HIS A 402 -11.48 16.68 -4.73
CA HIS A 402 -11.39 15.35 -5.33
C HIS A 402 -12.09 15.28 -6.68
N ARG A 403 -13.30 15.84 -6.82
CA ARG A 403 -14.01 15.87 -8.10
C ARG A 403 -13.22 16.59 -9.20
N VAL A 404 -12.60 17.74 -8.87
CA VAL A 404 -11.74 18.47 -9.82
C VAL A 404 -10.53 17.63 -10.24
N LEU A 405 -9.92 16.91 -9.30
CA LEU A 405 -8.82 15.99 -9.59
C LEU A 405 -9.28 14.83 -10.48
N ASP A 406 -10.43 14.24 -10.19
CA ASP A 406 -11.00 13.14 -10.98
C ASP A 406 -11.33 13.58 -12.40
N GLU A 407 -11.90 14.78 -12.59
CA GLU A 407 -12.15 15.37 -13.92
C GLU A 407 -10.85 15.53 -14.72
N ALA A 408 -9.78 16.02 -14.09
CA ALA A 408 -8.47 16.16 -14.75
C ALA A 408 -7.87 14.80 -15.15
N VAL A 409 -8.01 13.77 -14.30
CA VAL A 409 -7.52 12.41 -14.61
C VAL A 409 -8.39 11.74 -15.68
N ALA A 410 -9.71 11.91 -15.65
CA ALA A 410 -10.62 11.42 -16.68
C ALA A 410 -10.25 12.01 -18.05
N ALA A 411 -10.01 13.33 -18.11
CA ALA A 411 -9.54 13.99 -19.33
C ALA A 411 -8.19 13.45 -19.81
N ALA A 412 -7.27 13.10 -18.90
CA ALA A 412 -5.99 12.49 -19.27
C ALA A 412 -6.13 11.10 -19.90
N TYR A 413 -7.13 10.32 -19.48
CA TYR A 413 -7.53 9.06 -20.13
C TYR A 413 -8.34 9.26 -21.42
N GLY A 414 -8.83 10.48 -21.70
CA GLY A 414 -9.77 10.76 -22.78
C GLY A 414 -11.18 10.22 -22.51
N TRP A 415 -11.58 10.14 -21.23
CA TRP A 415 -12.85 9.57 -20.80
C TRP A 415 -13.80 10.63 -20.25
N PRO A 416 -15.12 10.41 -20.32
CA PRO A 416 -16.09 11.21 -19.56
C PRO A 416 -15.82 11.13 -18.05
N ALA A 417 -16.05 12.22 -17.32
CA ALA A 417 -15.83 12.25 -15.87
C ALA A 417 -16.94 11.52 -15.07
N ASP A 418 -18.11 11.35 -15.67
CA ASP A 418 -19.32 10.77 -15.09
C ASP A 418 -19.48 9.26 -15.37
N LEU A 419 -18.43 8.59 -15.85
CA LEU A 419 -18.44 7.13 -16.02
C LEU A 419 -18.79 6.43 -14.70
N SER A 420 -19.58 5.36 -14.78
CA SER A 420 -19.84 4.48 -13.64
C SER A 420 -18.56 3.78 -13.18
N ASP A 421 -18.50 3.37 -11.91
CA ASP A 421 -17.35 2.64 -11.35
C ASP A 421 -17.01 1.39 -12.18
N GLU A 422 -18.04 0.69 -12.65
CA GLU A 422 -17.94 -0.54 -13.43
C GLU A 422 -17.31 -0.29 -14.80
N GLU A 423 -17.76 0.76 -15.49
CA GLU A 423 -17.22 1.14 -16.80
C GLU A 423 -15.78 1.62 -16.69
N VAL A 424 -15.43 2.32 -15.59
CA VAL A 424 -14.04 2.67 -15.28
C VAL A 424 -13.18 1.41 -15.13
N LEU A 425 -13.60 0.44 -14.31
CA LEU A 425 -12.86 -0.79 -14.08
C LEU A 425 -12.69 -1.61 -15.37
N ARG A 426 -13.74 -1.70 -16.19
CA ARG A 426 -13.71 -2.39 -17.49
C ARG A 426 -12.69 -1.75 -18.43
N ARG A 427 -12.68 -0.43 -18.56
CA ARG A 427 -11.71 0.28 -19.42
C ARG A 427 -10.29 0.19 -18.90
N LEU A 428 -10.09 0.28 -17.59
CA LEU A 428 -8.78 0.07 -16.98
C LEU A 428 -8.28 -1.36 -17.26
N LEU A 429 -9.12 -2.39 -17.08
CA LEU A 429 -8.72 -3.77 -17.40
C LEU A 429 -8.35 -3.93 -18.88
N ALA A 430 -9.13 -3.35 -19.79
CA ALA A 430 -8.83 -3.38 -21.22
C ALA A 430 -7.45 -2.76 -21.53
N LEU A 431 -7.15 -1.58 -20.97
CA LEU A 431 -5.84 -0.92 -21.11
C LEU A 431 -4.71 -1.78 -20.52
N ASN A 432 -4.93 -2.39 -19.37
CA ASN A 432 -3.95 -3.29 -18.76
C ASN A 432 -3.63 -4.47 -19.68
N LEU A 433 -4.66 -5.15 -20.19
CA LEU A 433 -4.50 -6.32 -21.05
C LEU A 433 -3.81 -5.95 -22.37
N GLU A 434 -4.22 -4.85 -23.00
CA GLU A 434 -3.60 -4.31 -24.22
C GLU A 434 -2.09 -4.06 -24.05
N ARG A 435 -1.70 -3.34 -22.98
CA ARG A 435 -0.28 -3.02 -22.71
C ARG A 435 0.54 -4.23 -22.31
N SER A 436 -0.09 -5.18 -21.60
CA SER A 436 0.58 -6.43 -21.23
C SER A 436 0.81 -7.37 -22.42
N ALA A 437 -0.01 -7.28 -23.47
CA ALA A 437 0.10 -8.10 -24.68
C ALA A 437 1.04 -7.48 -25.72
N SER A 438 1.11 -6.15 -25.80
CA SER A 438 1.91 -5.42 -26.79
C SER A 438 3.42 -5.46 -26.55
N THR A 439 3.88 -6.25 -25.58
CA THR A 439 5.28 -6.30 -25.18
C THR A 439 5.79 -7.74 -25.27
N PRO A 440 6.63 -8.09 -26.26
CA PRO A 440 7.30 -9.39 -26.31
C PRO A 440 8.25 -9.61 -25.12
#